data_AF-A0A2H0DKL1-F1
#
_entry.id   AF-A0A2H0DKL1-F1
#
_cell.length_a   1.000
_cell.length_b   1.000
_cell.length_c   1.000
_cell.angle_alpha   90.00
_cell.angle_beta   90.00
_cell.angle_gamma   90.00
#
_symmetry.space_group_name_H-M   'P 1'
#
loop_
_entity.id
_entity.type
_entity.pdbx_description
1 polymer ?
#
loop_
_entity_poly.entity_id
_entity_poly.type
_entity_poly.pdbx_seq_one_letter_code
_entity_poly.pdbx_strand_id
1 'polypeptide(L)'
;MRLDNANRLHTKRLIDLGLIQEVPFSSDFLGFPKEQFGVELTSRGKDLFSGRTSAGPTLSTEARELLLEAVKDKNGTIMRLGSLGGIRVITNRREFGTQGDARTEAKWISIVDELHNAGLIEDRAGKGELFFLTNAGYEVADSLSTSAATGIKR
;
A
#
# COMPACT_ATOMS: atom_id res chain seq x y z
N MET A 1 -34.45 47.37 -4.13
CA MET A 1 -34.55 46.27 -5.12
C MET A 1 -33.66 45.14 -4.62
N ARG A 2 -34.24 44.23 -3.84
CA ARG A 2 -33.62 43.00 -3.31
C ARG A 2 -34.61 41.90 -3.65
N LEU A 3 -34.16 40.85 -4.31
CA LEU A 3 -34.90 39.62 -4.46
C LEU A 3 -33.94 38.48 -4.17
N ASP A 4 -34.06 37.97 -2.96
CA ASP A 4 -33.67 36.63 -2.58
C ASP A 4 -34.45 35.64 -3.47
N ASN A 5 -33.79 34.59 -3.98
CA ASN A 5 -34.54 33.44 -4.46
C ASN A 5 -33.90 32.15 -3.96
N ALA A 6 -34.73 31.43 -3.23
CA ALA A 6 -34.43 30.20 -2.55
C ALA A 6 -34.77 29.00 -3.45
N ASN A 7 -34.03 27.93 -3.20
CA ASN A 7 -34.52 26.56 -3.11
C ASN A 7 -34.84 25.75 -4.39
N ARG A 8 -34.18 24.57 -4.40
CA ARG A 8 -34.71 23.23 -4.72
C ARG A 8 -35.02 22.85 -6.18
N LEU A 9 -34.06 22.10 -6.74
CA LEU A 9 -34.15 20.69 -7.20
C LEU A 9 -35.48 20.20 -7.81
N HIS A 10 -35.43 19.75 -9.07
CA HIS A 10 -35.87 18.39 -9.48
C HIS A 10 -35.42 18.07 -10.94
N THR A 11 -34.44 17.18 -11.11
CA THR A 11 -34.55 15.82 -11.70
C THR A 11 -34.52 15.70 -13.23
N LYS A 12 -33.48 15.05 -13.77
CA LYS A 12 -33.52 13.69 -14.36
C LYS A 12 -32.31 13.42 -15.28
N ARG A 13 -31.66 12.26 -15.04
CA ARG A 13 -31.04 11.31 -16.00
C ARG A 13 -29.81 11.82 -16.78
N LEU A 14 -28.75 11.08 -17.03
CA LEU A 14 -28.38 9.66 -16.91
C LEU A 14 -26.84 9.67 -17.10
N ILE A 15 -26.06 9.29 -16.09
CA ILE A 15 -24.61 9.11 -16.23
C ILE A 15 -24.37 7.64 -15.95
N ASP A 16 -23.90 6.93 -16.97
CA ASP A 16 -23.39 5.57 -16.84
C ASP A 16 -21.92 5.58 -17.27
N LEU A 17 -21.15 4.72 -16.60
CA LEU A 17 -19.78 4.30 -16.88
C LEU A 17 -18.63 5.16 -16.30
N GLY A 18 -18.19 4.77 -15.10
CA GLY A 18 -16.77 4.41 -14.94
C GLY A 18 -15.88 5.21 -14.00
N LEU A 19 -16.43 5.95 -13.02
CA LEU A 19 -15.63 6.66 -12.01
C LEU A 19 -15.92 6.08 -10.62
N ILE A 20 -14.99 5.30 -10.05
CA ILE A 20 -15.01 5.00 -8.62
C ILE A 20 -14.61 6.30 -7.90
N GLN A 21 -15.60 7.10 -7.55
CA GLN A 21 -15.46 8.16 -6.56
C GLN A 21 -15.89 7.61 -5.20
N GLU A 22 -14.98 7.72 -4.23
CA GLU A 22 -15.20 7.74 -2.78
C GLU A 22 -16.68 7.84 -2.38
N VAL A 23 -17.27 6.74 -1.90
CA VAL A 23 -18.59 6.78 -1.28
C VAL A 23 -18.45 7.31 0.15
N PRO A 24 -19.04 8.47 0.50
CA PRO A 24 -19.20 8.81 1.90
C PRO A 24 -20.23 7.83 2.49
N PHE A 25 -19.81 7.03 3.46
CA PHE A 25 -20.72 6.23 4.28
C PHE A 25 -21.59 7.18 5.11
N SER A 26 -22.66 7.69 4.49
CA SER A 26 -23.76 8.36 5.18
C SER A 26 -24.71 7.28 5.68
N SER A 27 -24.95 7.28 6.98
CA SER A 27 -25.78 6.32 7.73
C SER A 27 -27.27 6.34 7.41
N ASP A 28 -27.69 7.02 6.33
CA ASP A 28 -29.10 7.33 6.09
C ASP A 28 -29.73 6.52 4.95
N PHE A 29 -28.99 5.58 4.32
CA PHE A 29 -29.44 5.00 3.05
C PHE A 29 -30.42 3.82 3.13
N LEU A 30 -30.70 3.22 4.28
CA LEU A 30 -31.66 2.12 4.32
C LEU A 30 -32.50 2.22 5.57
N GLY A 31 -33.82 2.21 5.40
CA GLY A 31 -34.82 2.12 6.46
C GLY A 31 -34.74 0.80 7.21
N PHE A 32 -33.63 0.58 7.90
CA PHE A 32 -33.47 -0.50 8.85
C PHE A 32 -34.16 -0.11 10.15
N PRO A 33 -35.11 -0.91 10.66
CA PRO A 33 -35.71 -0.66 11.96
C PRO A 33 -34.62 -0.71 13.04
N LYS A 34 -34.55 0.35 13.85
CA LYS A 34 -33.51 0.59 14.88
C LYS A 34 -33.56 -0.39 16.07
N GLU A 35 -34.43 -1.39 16.03
CA GLU A 35 -34.79 -2.23 17.17
C GLU A 35 -34.17 -3.64 17.13
N GLN A 36 -33.34 -3.96 16.12
CA GLN A 36 -32.73 -5.30 15.98
C GLN A 36 -31.23 -5.36 16.28
N PHE A 37 -30.58 -4.23 16.58
CA PHE A 37 -29.18 -4.20 17.00
C PHE A 37 -29.05 -3.70 18.44
N GLY A 38 -29.56 -4.50 19.37
CA GLY A 38 -29.15 -4.44 20.77
C GLY A 38 -27.73 -4.99 20.92
N VAL A 39 -26.72 -4.26 20.44
CA VAL A 39 -25.35 -4.44 20.91
C VAL A 39 -25.12 -3.36 21.97
N GLU A 40 -25.39 -3.74 23.21
CA GLU A 40 -24.92 -2.99 24.36
C GLU A 40 -23.39 -2.94 24.23
N LEU A 41 -22.86 -1.77 23.86
CA LEU A 41 -21.43 -1.49 23.90
C LEU A 41 -21.01 -1.51 25.36
N THR A 42 -20.87 -2.71 25.92
CA THR A 42 -20.25 -2.90 27.21
C THR A 42 -18.87 -2.25 27.12
N SER A 43 -18.46 -1.57 28.18
CA SER A 43 -17.22 -0.81 28.31
C SER A 43 -15.93 -1.62 28.10
N ARG A 44 -16.04 -2.87 27.64
CA ARG A 44 -15.01 -3.83 27.24
C ARG A 44 -14.48 -3.62 25.82
N GLY A 45 -14.91 -2.56 25.13
CA GLY A 45 -14.39 -2.15 23.81
C GLY A 45 -13.20 -1.19 23.86
N LYS A 46 -12.77 -0.73 25.05
CA LYS A 46 -11.64 0.22 25.18
C LYS A 46 -10.28 -0.47 25.19
N ASP A 47 -10.26 -1.77 25.48
CA ASP A 47 -9.03 -2.53 25.67
C ASP A 47 -8.59 -3.25 24.38
N LEU A 48 -9.47 -3.32 23.37
CA LEU A 48 -9.19 -3.98 22.09
C LEU A 48 -8.33 -3.12 21.14
N PHE A 49 -8.07 -1.85 21.49
CA PHE A 49 -7.06 -1.02 20.82
C PHE A 49 -5.74 -0.94 21.60
N SER A 50 -5.57 -1.74 22.68
CA SER A 50 -4.32 -1.85 23.44
C SER A 50 -3.31 -2.80 22.77
N GLY A 51 -3.15 -2.68 21.45
CA GLY A 51 -2.33 -3.57 20.66
C GLY A 51 -1.79 -2.91 19.40
N ARG A 52 -1.21 -1.71 19.51
CA ARG A 52 -0.14 -1.35 18.56
C ARG A 52 1.07 -2.22 18.88
N THR A 53 1.00 -3.50 18.53
CA THR A 53 2.20 -4.21 18.15
C THR A 53 2.79 -3.43 16.99
N SER A 54 4.10 -3.21 17.04
CA SER A 54 4.92 -2.61 15.98
C SER A 54 4.97 -3.50 14.72
N ALA A 55 3.83 -4.05 14.32
CA ALA A 55 3.67 -4.76 13.07
C ALA A 55 3.56 -3.68 12.00
N GLY A 56 4.70 -3.29 11.44
CA GLY A 56 4.74 -2.58 10.16
C GLY A 56 3.96 -3.36 9.07
N PRO A 57 3.92 -2.84 7.83
CA PRO A 57 3.25 -3.55 6.74
C PRO A 57 3.67 -5.02 6.71
N THR A 58 2.70 -5.92 6.53
CA THR A 58 2.95 -7.37 6.49
C THR A 58 3.65 -7.69 5.17
N LEU A 59 4.96 -7.48 5.15
CA LEU A 59 5.81 -7.74 3.99
C LEU A 59 6.32 -9.18 4.01
N SER A 60 6.36 -9.79 2.83
CA SER A 60 7.06 -11.06 2.58
C SER A 60 8.55 -10.96 2.92
N THR A 61 9.19 -12.10 3.21
CA THR A 61 10.61 -12.13 3.59
C THR A 61 11.49 -11.56 2.47
N GLU A 62 11.17 -11.89 1.22
CA GLU A 62 11.88 -11.42 0.04
C GLU A 62 11.62 -9.93 -0.23
N ALA A 63 10.42 -9.42 0.04
CA ALA A 63 10.14 -7.98 -0.04
C ALA A 63 10.98 -7.19 0.97
N ARG A 64 11.16 -7.72 2.19
CA ARG A 64 12.04 -7.11 3.20
C ARG A 64 13.50 -7.11 2.75
N GLU A 65 13.99 -8.22 2.18
CA GLU A 65 15.36 -8.29 1.64
C GLU A 65 15.57 -7.25 0.54
N LEU A 66 14.64 -7.17 -0.41
CA LEU A 66 14.72 -6.22 -1.51
C LEU A 66 14.70 -4.77 -1.02
N LEU A 67 13.82 -4.44 -0.08
CA LEU A 67 13.73 -3.11 0.52
C LEU A 67 15.03 -2.73 1.26
N LEU A 68 15.59 -3.66 2.04
CA LEU A 68 16.84 -3.44 2.77
C LEU A 68 18.04 -3.24 1.84
N GLU A 69 18.09 -3.94 0.70
CA GLU A 69 19.11 -3.68 -0.31
C GLU A 69 18.91 -2.34 -1.00
N ALA A 70 17.66 -1.94 -1.26
CA ALA A 70 17.38 -0.67 -1.91
C ALA A 70 17.72 0.55 -1.04
N VAL A 71 17.66 0.44 0.30
CA VAL A 71 18.11 1.50 1.22
C VAL A 71 19.61 1.73 1.16
N LYS A 72 20.40 0.69 0.85
CA LYS A 72 21.85 0.78 0.70
C LYS A 72 22.25 1.42 -0.63
N ASP A 73 21.36 1.44 -1.61
CA ASP A 73 21.59 2.14 -2.86
C ASP A 73 21.65 3.65 -2.61
N LYS A 74 22.65 4.33 -3.18
CA LYS A 74 22.86 5.77 -3.00
C LYS A 74 21.64 6.59 -3.45
N ASN A 75 20.91 6.08 -4.44
CA ASN A 75 19.77 6.75 -5.02
C ASN A 75 18.43 6.23 -4.45
N GLY A 76 18.44 5.19 -3.62
CA GLY A 76 17.22 4.56 -3.12
C GLY A 76 16.35 4.01 -4.25
N THR A 77 16.95 3.34 -5.24
CA THR A 77 16.24 2.91 -6.45
C THR A 77 16.11 1.41 -6.59
N ILE A 78 14.98 0.96 -7.14
CA ILE A 78 14.74 -0.40 -7.58
C ILE A 78 14.40 -0.35 -9.07
N MET A 79 15.14 -1.09 -9.88
CA MET A 79 14.95 -1.17 -11.32
C MET A 79 14.33 -2.51 -11.70
N ARG A 80 13.25 -2.48 -12.47
CA ARG A 80 12.67 -3.62 -13.16
C ARG A 80 13.02 -3.50 -14.64
N LEU A 81 13.98 -4.29 -15.11
CA LEU A 81 14.46 -4.23 -16.49
C LEU A 81 13.94 -5.42 -17.30
N GLY A 82 13.13 -5.13 -18.32
CA GLY A 82 12.78 -6.09 -19.36
C GLY A 82 13.88 -6.20 -20.41
N SER A 83 14.21 -7.42 -20.83
CA SER A 83 15.13 -7.70 -21.93
C SER A 83 14.64 -8.87 -22.77
N LEU A 84 15.26 -9.11 -23.93
CA LEU A 84 14.97 -10.29 -24.77
C LEU A 84 15.11 -11.62 -24.01
N GLY A 85 15.93 -11.66 -22.96
CA GLY A 85 16.13 -12.85 -22.13
C GLY A 85 15.21 -12.95 -20.91
N GLY A 86 14.24 -12.02 -20.75
CA GLY A 86 13.32 -11.98 -19.62
C GLY A 86 13.43 -10.71 -18.78
N ILE A 87 12.72 -10.69 -17.65
CA ILE A 87 12.65 -9.57 -16.71
C ILE A 87 13.54 -9.82 -15.50
N ARG A 88 14.31 -8.81 -15.10
CA ARG A 88 15.14 -8.85 -13.89
C ARG A 88 14.87 -7.66 -12.99
N VAL A 89 15.10 -7.84 -11.69
CA VAL A 89 15.02 -6.77 -10.69
C VAL A 89 16.43 -6.45 -10.20
N ILE A 90 16.82 -5.18 -10.21
CA ILE A 90 18.16 -4.73 -9.83
C ILE A 90 18.06 -3.60 -8.82
N THR A 91 18.85 -3.67 -7.76
CA THR A 91 19.04 -2.58 -6.81
C THR A 91 20.40 -2.68 -6.14
N ASN A 92 21.02 -1.55 -5.75
CA ASN A 92 22.34 -1.53 -5.09
C ASN A 92 23.43 -2.36 -5.82
N ARG A 93 23.43 -2.35 -7.16
CA ARG A 93 24.33 -3.19 -8.01
C ARG A 93 24.18 -4.70 -7.80
N ARG A 94 23.09 -5.14 -7.16
CA ARG A 94 22.70 -6.53 -7.00
C ARG A 94 21.52 -6.84 -7.91
N GLU A 95 21.58 -8.01 -8.54
CA GLU A 95 20.50 -8.54 -9.36
C GLU A 95 19.72 -9.60 -8.57
N PHE A 96 18.40 -9.55 -8.72
CA PHE A 96 17.44 -10.45 -8.12
C PHE A 96 16.66 -11.17 -9.22
N GLY A 97 16.57 -12.48 -9.06
CA GLY A 97 15.97 -13.39 -10.02
C GLY A 97 17.00 -14.13 -10.88
N THR A 98 16.49 -15.06 -11.69
CA THR A 98 17.28 -15.83 -12.64
C THR A 98 16.73 -15.54 -14.03
N GLN A 99 17.58 -15.04 -14.91
CA GLN A 99 17.20 -14.75 -16.29
C GLN A 99 16.75 -16.03 -17.00
N GLY A 100 15.59 -15.98 -17.66
CA GLY A 100 15.05 -17.10 -18.44
C GLY A 100 14.24 -18.10 -17.62
N ASP A 101 14.02 -17.86 -16.33
CA ASP A 101 13.06 -18.61 -15.51
C ASP A 101 11.81 -17.76 -15.21
N ALA A 102 10.79 -17.91 -16.06
CA ALA A 102 9.54 -17.17 -15.96
C ALA A 102 8.87 -17.24 -14.58
N ARG A 103 9.03 -18.34 -13.82
CA ARG A 103 8.43 -18.45 -12.48
C ARG A 103 9.16 -17.57 -11.47
N THR A 104 10.49 -17.57 -11.53
CA THR A 104 11.32 -16.71 -10.69
C THR A 104 11.12 -15.23 -11.06
N GLU A 105 11.02 -14.92 -12.35
CA GLU A 105 10.73 -13.55 -12.82
C GLU A 105 9.38 -13.06 -12.30
N ALA A 106 8.31 -13.86 -12.44
CA ALA A 106 6.98 -13.51 -11.93
C ALA A 106 6.97 -13.30 -10.41
N LYS A 107 7.74 -14.10 -9.66
CA LYS A 107 7.90 -13.92 -8.21
C LYS A 107 8.51 -12.55 -7.88
N TRP A 108 9.61 -12.18 -8.53
CA TRP A 108 10.28 -10.91 -8.25
C TRP A 108 9.48 -9.69 -8.71
N ILE A 109 8.74 -9.81 -9.81
CA ILE A 109 7.77 -8.78 -10.23
C ILE A 109 6.70 -8.60 -9.14
N SER A 110 6.11 -9.70 -8.65
CA SER A 110 5.10 -9.65 -7.59
C SER A 110 5.63 -9.02 -6.31
N ILE A 111 6.90 -9.19 -5.99
CA ILE A 111 7.54 -8.56 -4.82
C ILE A 111 7.69 -7.05 -5.01
N VAL A 112 8.06 -6.59 -6.21
CA VAL A 112 8.10 -5.15 -6.52
C VAL A 112 6.69 -4.55 -6.43
N ASP A 113 5.70 -5.25 -6.98
CA ASP A 113 4.30 -4.82 -6.91
C ASP A 113 3.79 -4.78 -5.46
N GLU A 114 4.20 -5.72 -4.60
CA GLU A 114 3.90 -5.72 -3.16
C GLU A 114 4.44 -4.45 -2.48
N LEU A 115 5.70 -4.10 -2.71
CA LEU A 115 6.32 -2.89 -2.15
C LEU A 115 5.64 -1.61 -2.66
N HIS A 116 5.27 -1.58 -3.94
CA HIS A 116 4.60 -0.44 -4.56
C HIS A 116 3.18 -0.27 -4.00
N ASN A 117 2.41 -1.35 -3.91
CA ASN A 117 1.07 -1.34 -3.35
C ASN A 117 1.06 -0.99 -1.85
N ALA A 118 2.13 -1.31 -1.13
CA ALA A 118 2.34 -0.89 0.26
C ALA A 118 2.77 0.58 0.40
N GLY A 119 2.97 1.32 -0.70
CA GLY A 119 3.39 2.72 -0.70
C GLY A 119 4.84 2.94 -0.24
N LEU A 120 5.66 1.89 -0.22
CA LEU A 120 7.06 1.95 0.21
C LEU A 120 8.00 2.36 -0.92
N ILE A 121 7.56 2.13 -2.15
CA ILE A 121 8.23 2.59 -3.37
C ILE A 121 7.20 3.22 -4.31
N GLU A 122 7.66 4.12 -5.16
CA GLU A 122 6.83 4.82 -6.13
C GLU A 122 7.51 4.88 -7.50
N ASP A 123 6.74 4.74 -8.57
CA ASP A 123 7.21 5.01 -9.92
C ASP A 123 6.96 6.49 -10.28
N ARG A 124 8.03 7.28 -10.30
CA ARG A 124 7.97 8.70 -10.66
C ARG A 124 7.95 8.93 -12.18
N ALA A 125 8.41 7.95 -12.96
CA ALA A 125 8.52 8.05 -14.41
C ALA A 125 7.28 7.50 -15.14
N GLY A 126 6.44 6.72 -14.45
CA GLY A 126 5.21 6.13 -14.97
C GLY A 126 5.42 4.99 -15.99
N LYS A 127 6.62 4.40 -16.03
CA LYS A 127 6.99 3.33 -16.98
C LYS A 127 6.96 1.92 -16.37
N GLY A 128 6.86 1.80 -15.05
CA GLY A 128 6.96 0.55 -14.30
C GLY A 128 8.36 -0.07 -14.31
N GLU A 129 9.39 0.70 -14.68
CA GLU A 129 10.78 0.21 -14.84
C GLU A 129 11.71 0.71 -13.74
N LEU A 130 11.43 1.88 -13.15
CA LEU A 130 12.28 2.52 -12.15
C LEU A 130 11.41 3.02 -11.01
N PHE A 131 11.66 2.48 -9.83
CA PHE A 131 10.97 2.80 -8.60
C PHE A 131 11.93 3.49 -7.64
N PHE A 132 11.42 4.46 -6.91
CA PHE A 132 12.14 5.21 -5.89
C PHE A 132 11.55 4.90 -4.52
N LEU A 133 12.40 4.81 -3.51
CA LEU A 133 11.94 4.70 -2.14
C LEU A 133 11.17 5.96 -1.73
N THR A 134 10.03 5.75 -1.08
CA THR A 134 9.27 6.81 -0.41
C THR A 134 9.84 7.02 0.99
N ASN A 135 9.42 8.10 1.66
CA ASN A 135 9.76 8.30 3.07
C ASN A 135 9.32 7.12 3.95
N ALA A 136 8.12 6.58 3.70
CA ALA A 136 7.63 5.40 4.41
C ALA A 136 8.50 4.15 4.15
N GLY A 137 9.02 3.99 2.93
CA GLY A 137 9.97 2.92 2.59
C GLY A 137 11.23 2.94 3.45
N TYR A 138 11.83 4.13 3.65
CA TYR A 138 12.99 4.30 4.53
C TYR A 138 12.67 4.02 5.99
N GLU A 139 11.58 4.57 6.52
CA GLU A 139 11.17 4.36 7.92
C GLU A 139 10.91 2.87 8.22
N VAL A 140 10.25 2.16 7.31
CA VAL A 140 10.02 0.72 7.45
C VAL A 140 11.35 -0.03 7.42
N ALA A 141 12.27 0.29 6.51
CA ALA A 141 13.58 -0.36 6.47
C ALA A 141 14.40 -0.15 7.75
N ASP A 142 14.37 1.06 8.31
CA ASP A 142 15.05 1.37 9.57
C ASP A 142 14.47 0.57 10.74
N SER A 143 13.13 0.41 10.78
CA SER A 143 12.47 -0.44 11.77
C SER A 143 12.86 -1.92 11.65
N LEU A 144 13.01 -2.43 10.43
CA LEU A 144 13.42 -3.81 10.14
C LEU A 144 14.88 -4.05 10.58
N SER A 145 15.77 -3.10 10.32
CA SER A 145 17.18 -3.19 10.73
C SER A 145 17.36 -3.13 12.26
N THR A 146 16.58 -2.27 12.92
CA THR A 146 16.61 -2.12 14.39
C THR A 146 16.03 -3.36 15.09
N SER A 147 14.95 -3.93 14.56
CA SER A 147 14.37 -5.17 15.08
C SER A 147 15.33 -6.36 14.97
N ALA A 148 16.17 -6.42 13.93
CA ALA A 148 17.17 -7.47 13.77
C ALA A 148 18.30 -7.36 14.83
N ALA A 149 18.68 -6.13 15.22
CA ALA A 149 19.74 -5.89 16.19
C ALA A 149 19.32 -6.21 17.64
N THR A 150 18.02 -6.16 17.96
CA THR A 150 17.51 -6.35 19.33
C THR A 150 17.48 -7.82 19.77
N GLY A 151 17.72 -8.78 18.87
CA GLY A 151 17.70 -10.23 19.15
C GLY A 151 18.98 -10.82 19.75
N ILE A 152 20.05 -10.04 19.95
CA ILE A 152 21.36 -10.54 20.40
C ILE A 152 21.70 -9.97 21.79
N LYS A 153 21.00 -10.43 22.82
CA LYS A 153 21.52 -10.46 24.20
C LYS A 153 21.06 -11.76 24.87
N ARG A 154 21.98 -12.72 25.00
CA ARG A 154 21.92 -13.83 25.96
C ARG A 154 23.17 -13.75 26.82
#